data_AF-A0A519E6M8-F1
#
_entry.id   AF-A0A519E6M8-F1
#
_cell.length_a   1.000
_cell.length_b   1.000
_cell.length_c   1.000
_cell.angle_alpha   90.00
_cell.angle_beta   90.00
_cell.angle_gamma   90.00
#
_symmetry.space_group_name_H-M   'P 1'
#
loop_
_entity.id
_entity.type
_entity.pdbx_description
1 polymer ?
#
loop_
_entity_poly.entity_id
_entity_poly.type
_entity_poly.pdbx_seq_one_letter_code
_entity_poly.pdbx_strand_id
1 'polypeptide(L)'
;MNTLRTSLAVAALLACGLASAQTSGQTSTPAKPAAKPAAAAPAAKGGKGKLMTRDELRACMTSNQQNEDAGAELDKKKAVVLKERDELKASKAESDKFEADMQAQGTALKTEIDSVKAFGAEIEAGAAKMEKAELKAKQEEYQARANALQPKIDAFNKARNDRIEVNKAFNVRVDAHQKIADEFNEAVEDLNDKRNEWKFKCASRSYDEADEIAIKKEQNKK
;
A
#
# COMPACT_ATOMS: atom_id res chain seq x y z
N MET A 1 -20.13 14.59 -0.42
CA MET A 1 -19.87 13.81 -1.65
C MET A 1 -18.40 14.02 -2.03
N ASN A 2 -17.51 13.08 -1.66
CA ASN A 2 -16.11 12.98 -2.12
C ASN A 2 -15.45 11.64 -1.74
N THR A 3 -16.14 10.78 -0.98
CA THR A 3 -15.72 9.43 -0.54
C THR A 3 -15.59 8.41 -1.68
N LEU A 4 -16.09 8.71 -2.88
CA LEU A 4 -15.98 7.80 -4.04
C LEU A 4 -14.57 7.78 -4.66
N ARG A 5 -13.75 8.81 -4.46
CA ARG A 5 -12.38 8.85 -5.00
C ARG A 5 -11.36 8.12 -4.11
N THR A 6 -11.62 8.03 -2.81
CA THR A 6 -10.75 7.37 -1.81
C THR A 6 -10.71 5.84 -1.97
N SER A 7 -11.76 5.22 -2.51
CA SER A 7 -11.81 3.75 -2.65
C SER A 7 -11.03 3.20 -3.84
N LEU A 8 -10.84 3.99 -4.91
CA LEU A 8 -10.17 3.53 -6.13
C LEU A 8 -8.64 3.56 -6.04
N ALA A 9 -8.06 4.55 -5.36
CA ALA A 9 -6.59 4.65 -5.20
C ALA A 9 -6.03 3.57 -4.25
N VAL A 10 -6.77 3.21 -3.20
CA VAL A 10 -6.33 2.20 -2.22
C VAL A 10 -6.38 0.78 -2.78
N ALA A 11 -7.34 0.49 -3.68
CA ALA A 11 -7.41 -0.82 -4.34
C ALA A 11 -6.23 -1.08 -5.29
N ALA A 12 -5.66 -0.03 -5.89
CA ALA A 12 -4.46 -0.13 -6.74
C ALA A 12 -3.19 -0.46 -5.93
N LEU A 13 -3.04 0.14 -4.74
CA LEU A 13 -1.90 -0.15 -3.84
C LEU A 13 -1.87 -1.61 -3.34
N LEU A 14 -3.02 -2.26 -3.20
CA LEU A 14 -3.12 -3.68 -2.84
C LEU A 14 -2.82 -4.63 -4.00
N ALA A 15 -2.92 -4.16 -5.24
CA ALA A 15 -2.70 -4.96 -6.45
C ALA A 15 -1.26 -4.86 -7.00
N CYS A 16 -0.47 -3.88 -6.57
CA CYS A 16 0.98 -3.83 -6.80
C CYS A 16 1.70 -4.84 -5.89
N GLY A 17 1.39 -6.13 -6.12
CA GLY A 17 2.18 -7.22 -5.59
C GLY A 17 3.60 -7.07 -6.09
N LEU A 18 4.52 -6.74 -5.19
CA LEU A 18 5.96 -6.89 -5.38
C LEU A 18 6.20 -8.23 -6.06
N ALA A 19 6.50 -8.18 -7.36
CA ALA A 19 6.78 -9.34 -8.18
C ALA A 19 8.02 -10.03 -7.60
N SER A 20 7.76 -10.94 -6.67
CA SER A 20 8.77 -11.77 -6.06
C SER A 20 9.10 -12.80 -7.12
N ALA A 21 10.20 -12.61 -7.82
CA ALA A 21 10.78 -13.65 -8.66
C ALA A 21 11.15 -14.84 -7.77
N GLN A 22 10.21 -15.75 -7.53
CA GLN A 22 10.44 -17.03 -6.87
C GLN A 22 11.03 -18.00 -7.89
N THR A 23 12.35 -18.14 -7.88
CA THR A 23 13.03 -19.29 -8.47
C THR A 23 13.24 -20.37 -7.40
N SER A 24 12.40 -21.41 -7.42
CA SER A 24 12.72 -22.73 -6.85
C SER A 24 11.78 -23.76 -7.49
N GLY A 25 12.35 -24.77 -8.13
CA GLY A 25 11.63 -25.64 -9.07
C GLY A 25 10.96 -26.89 -8.50
N GLN A 26 10.41 -27.64 -9.46
CA GLN A 26 10.27 -29.12 -9.56
C GLN A 26 8.84 -29.65 -9.81
N THR A 27 8.63 -30.01 -11.09
CA THR A 27 7.84 -31.11 -11.69
C THR A 27 6.35 -31.32 -11.36
N SER A 28 5.50 -31.08 -12.38
CA SER A 28 4.66 -32.13 -13.02
C SER A 28 3.95 -31.57 -14.26
N THR A 29 4.20 -32.16 -15.43
CA THR A 29 3.40 -32.04 -16.68
C THR A 29 2.52 -33.30 -16.83
N PRO A 30 1.51 -33.38 -17.74
CA PRO A 30 1.30 -32.58 -18.96
C PRO A 30 -0.15 -32.16 -19.32
N ALA A 31 -0.29 -31.07 -20.10
CA ALA A 31 -1.13 -31.01 -21.32
C ALA A 31 -0.91 -29.68 -22.07
N LYS A 32 -0.65 -29.75 -23.38
CA LYS A 32 -0.43 -28.63 -24.33
C LYS A 32 -1.45 -28.78 -25.48
N PRO A 33 -2.02 -27.69 -26.04
CA PRO A 33 -1.54 -27.12 -27.32
C PRO A 33 -1.30 -25.60 -27.22
N ALA A 34 -0.07 -25.12 -27.35
CA ALA A 34 0.51 -24.52 -28.56
C ALA A 34 0.27 -23.00 -28.70
N ALA A 35 1.17 -22.22 -28.10
CA ALA A 35 1.48 -20.85 -28.49
C ALA A 35 2.99 -20.73 -28.78
N LYS A 36 3.33 -19.87 -29.75
CA LYS A 36 4.64 -19.62 -30.37
C LYS A 36 5.85 -19.68 -29.43
N PRO A 37 7.01 -20.20 -29.87
CA PRO A 37 8.25 -20.11 -29.10
C PRO A 37 8.69 -18.65 -29.02
N ALA A 38 8.66 -18.07 -27.81
CA ALA A 38 9.54 -16.96 -27.47
C ALA A 38 10.98 -17.50 -27.59
N ALA A 39 11.82 -16.76 -28.31
CA ALA A 39 13.20 -17.13 -28.56
C ALA A 39 13.89 -17.46 -27.23
N ALA A 40 14.35 -18.70 -27.09
CA ALA A 40 15.18 -19.11 -25.99
C ALA A 40 16.42 -18.19 -25.96
N ALA A 41 16.69 -17.58 -24.81
CA ALA A 41 17.98 -16.97 -24.56
C ALA A 41 19.06 -18.03 -24.87
N PRO A 42 20.11 -17.67 -25.64
CA PRO A 42 21.11 -18.65 -26.03
C PRO A 42 21.76 -19.21 -24.76
N ALA A 43 21.72 -20.53 -24.63
CA ALA A 43 22.49 -21.25 -23.62
C ALA A 43 23.96 -20.82 -23.77
N ALA A 44 24.55 -20.32 -22.69
CA ALA A 44 25.95 -19.95 -22.63
C ALA A 44 26.81 -21.20 -22.92
N LYS A 45 27.21 -21.37 -24.18
CA LYS A 45 28.31 -22.25 -24.54
C LYS A 45 29.54 -21.71 -23.83
N GLY A 46 30.05 -22.45 -22.84
CA GLY A 46 31.35 -22.21 -22.24
C GLY A 46 32.37 -22.01 -23.36
N GLY A 47 32.81 -20.76 -23.52
CA GLY A 47 33.56 -20.35 -24.67
C GLY A 47 34.96 -20.94 -24.62
N LYS A 48 35.34 -21.70 -25.64
CA LYS A 48 36.72 -21.77 -26.14
C LYS A 48 37.14 -20.39 -26.73
N GLY A 49 36.80 -19.31 -26.04
CA GLY A 49 37.08 -17.93 -26.40
C GLY A 49 38.33 -17.44 -25.68
N LYS A 50 38.91 -16.35 -26.18
CA LYS A 50 40.07 -15.69 -25.55
C LYS A 50 39.79 -15.42 -24.07
N LEU A 51 40.73 -15.82 -23.21
CA LEU A 51 40.69 -15.49 -21.78
C LEU A 51 40.51 -13.99 -21.58
N MET A 52 39.71 -13.63 -20.59
CA MET A 52 39.56 -12.27 -20.13
C MET A 52 40.92 -11.72 -19.69
N THR A 53 41.26 -10.49 -20.08
CA THR A 53 42.46 -9.83 -19.56
C THR A 53 42.26 -9.45 -18.10
N ARG A 54 43.35 -9.26 -17.35
CA ARG A 54 43.29 -8.75 -15.98
C ARG A 54 42.46 -7.46 -15.82
N ASP A 55 42.52 -6.54 -16.78
CA ASP A 55 41.74 -5.30 -16.71
C ASP A 55 40.25 -5.53 -16.96
N GLU A 56 39.90 -6.40 -17.91
CA GLU A 56 38.53 -6.85 -18.12
C GLU A 56 37.98 -7.58 -16.88
N LEU A 57 38.80 -8.45 -16.25
CA LEU A 57 38.43 -9.18 -15.03
C LEU A 57 38.20 -8.23 -13.86
N ARG A 58 39.06 -7.21 -13.71
CA ARG A 58 38.89 -6.18 -12.68
C ARG A 58 37.60 -5.40 -12.88
N ALA A 59 37.27 -5.04 -14.12
CA ALA A 59 36.01 -4.37 -14.44
C ALA A 59 34.80 -5.26 -14.12
N CYS A 60 34.86 -6.54 -14.46
CA CYS A 60 33.80 -7.51 -14.15
C CYS A 60 33.61 -7.70 -12.65
N MET A 61 34.69 -7.84 -11.87
CA MET A 61 34.58 -7.94 -10.41
C MET A 61 34.02 -6.66 -9.77
N THR A 62 34.44 -5.49 -10.26
CA THR A 62 33.95 -4.20 -9.78
C THR A 62 32.45 -4.02 -10.08
N SER A 63 32.02 -4.34 -11.30
CA SER A 63 30.60 -4.29 -11.68
C SER A 63 29.76 -5.29 -10.88
N ASN A 64 30.28 -6.48 -10.58
CA ASN A 64 29.59 -7.42 -9.70
C ASN A 64 29.42 -6.84 -8.30
N GLN A 65 30.47 -6.26 -7.72
CA GLN A 65 30.40 -5.62 -6.40
C GLN A 65 29.37 -4.49 -6.38
N GLN A 66 29.36 -3.64 -7.42
CA GLN A 66 28.36 -2.57 -7.56
C GLN A 66 26.92 -3.12 -7.62
N ASN A 67 26.70 -4.24 -8.32
CA ASN A 67 25.39 -4.89 -8.37
C ASN A 67 24.97 -5.44 -6.99
N GLU A 68 25.91 -6.01 -6.24
CA GLU A 68 25.63 -6.52 -4.89
C GLU A 68 25.37 -5.39 -3.89
N ASP A 69 26.14 -4.31 -3.95
CA ASP A 69 25.93 -3.11 -3.12
C ASP A 69 24.56 -2.46 -3.42
N ALA A 70 24.21 -2.35 -4.71
CA ALA A 70 22.89 -1.85 -5.14
C ALA A 70 21.76 -2.78 -4.69
N GLY A 71 21.96 -4.10 -4.73
CA GLY A 71 21.02 -5.08 -4.20
C GLY A 71 20.79 -4.94 -2.71
N ALA A 72 21.86 -4.80 -1.92
CA ALA A 72 21.78 -4.58 -0.48
C ALA A 72 21.06 -3.28 -0.12
N GLU A 73 21.24 -2.22 -0.91
CA GLU A 73 20.52 -0.96 -0.73
C GLU A 73 19.04 -1.08 -1.08
N LEU A 74 18.70 -1.82 -2.13
CA LEU A 74 17.30 -2.13 -2.47
C LEU A 74 16.62 -2.95 -1.37
N ASP A 75 17.29 -3.91 -0.76
CA ASP A 75 16.70 -4.68 0.34
C ASP A 75 16.33 -3.79 1.54
N LYS A 76 17.13 -2.76 1.84
CA LYS A 76 16.77 -1.75 2.86
C LYS A 76 15.53 -0.95 2.43
N LYS A 77 15.48 -0.48 1.18
CA LYS A 77 14.32 0.26 0.64
C LYS A 77 13.05 -0.59 0.62
N LYS A 78 13.17 -1.88 0.31
CA LYS A 78 12.07 -2.85 0.34
C LYS A 78 11.43 -2.92 1.73
N ALA A 79 12.23 -2.96 2.80
CA ALA A 79 11.71 -2.95 4.16
C ALA A 79 10.91 -1.67 4.47
N VAL A 80 11.35 -0.51 3.98
CA VAL A 80 10.64 0.77 4.13
C VAL A 80 9.31 0.76 3.36
N VAL A 81 9.32 0.32 2.10
CA VAL A 81 8.11 0.20 1.27
C VAL A 81 7.09 -0.72 1.94
N LEU A 82 7.51 -1.89 2.40
CA LEU A 82 6.63 -2.86 3.05
C LEU A 82 6.04 -2.33 4.36
N LYS A 83 6.87 -1.64 5.17
CA LYS A 83 6.42 -1.05 6.42
C LYS A 83 5.35 0.02 6.18
N GLU A 84 5.60 0.97 5.26
CA GLU A 84 4.63 2.03 4.96
C GLU A 84 3.32 1.46 4.40
N ARG A 85 3.40 0.42 3.55
CA ARG A 85 2.22 -0.30 3.07
C ARG A 85 1.39 -0.86 4.21
N ASP A 86 2.03 -1.50 5.19
CA ASP A 86 1.33 -2.13 6.32
C ASP A 86 0.70 -1.09 7.24
N GLU A 87 1.39 0.04 7.47
CA GLU A 87 0.84 1.19 8.20
C GLU A 87 -0.37 1.81 7.48
N LEU A 88 -0.29 1.98 6.16
CA LEU A 88 -1.41 2.48 5.34
C LEU A 88 -2.60 1.52 5.37
N LYS A 89 -2.36 0.21 5.34
CA LYS A 89 -3.41 -0.80 5.46
C LYS A 89 -4.10 -0.75 6.83
N ALA A 90 -3.34 -0.58 7.91
CA ALA A 90 -3.89 -0.40 9.25
C ALA A 90 -4.74 0.89 9.35
N SER A 91 -4.21 2.00 8.84
CA SER A 91 -4.94 3.29 8.83
C SER A 91 -6.21 3.24 7.97
N LYS A 92 -6.20 2.47 6.87
CA LYS A 92 -7.39 2.22 6.08
C LYS A 92 -8.46 1.44 6.85
N ALA A 93 -8.08 0.39 7.58
CA ALA A 93 -9.01 -0.38 8.39
C ALA A 93 -9.65 0.48 9.49
N GLU A 94 -8.88 1.37 10.13
CA GLU A 94 -9.41 2.35 11.10
C GLU A 94 -10.37 3.35 10.43
N SER A 95 -10.09 3.74 9.20
CA SER A 95 -10.98 4.60 8.41
C SER A 95 -12.31 3.92 8.10
N ASP A 96 -12.27 2.66 7.69
CA ASP A 96 -13.47 1.89 7.38
C ASP A 96 -14.33 1.67 8.62
N LYS A 97 -13.71 1.40 9.77
CA LYS A 97 -14.42 1.31 11.04
C LYS A 97 -15.09 2.65 11.42
N PHE A 98 -14.35 3.75 11.30
CA PHE A 98 -14.91 5.08 11.59
C PHE A 98 -16.09 5.42 10.67
N GLU A 99 -16.00 5.11 9.37
CA GLU A 99 -17.10 5.35 8.43
C GLU A 99 -18.32 4.51 8.77
N ALA A 100 -18.15 3.23 9.12
CA ALA A 100 -19.24 2.37 9.56
C ALA A 100 -19.89 2.89 10.86
N ASP A 101 -19.09 3.29 11.84
CA ASP A 101 -19.57 3.85 13.11
C ASP A 101 -20.34 5.17 12.86
N MET A 102 -19.83 6.05 11.99
CA MET A 102 -20.51 7.29 11.62
C MET A 102 -21.82 7.04 10.86
N GLN A 103 -21.88 6.03 10.00
CA GLN A 103 -23.12 5.66 9.32
C GLN A 103 -24.17 5.14 10.32
N ALA A 104 -23.75 4.31 11.28
CA ALA A 104 -24.61 3.81 12.33
C ALA A 104 -25.13 4.96 13.23
N GLN A 105 -24.24 5.84 13.68
CA GLN A 105 -24.60 7.02 14.48
C GLN A 105 -25.53 7.96 13.72
N GLY A 106 -25.29 8.19 12.43
CA GLY A 106 -26.15 9.02 11.59
C GLY A 106 -27.57 8.46 11.46
N THR A 107 -27.68 7.13 11.28
CA THR A 107 -28.98 6.43 11.27
C THR A 107 -29.69 6.56 12.61
N ALA A 108 -28.99 6.27 13.71
CA ALA A 108 -29.55 6.37 15.07
C ALA A 108 -30.01 7.80 15.39
N LEU A 109 -29.19 8.79 15.10
CA LEU A 109 -29.51 10.20 15.33
C LEU A 109 -30.72 10.64 14.50
N LYS A 110 -30.82 10.19 13.25
CA LYS A 110 -31.99 10.44 12.42
C LYS A 110 -33.26 9.83 13.03
N THR A 111 -33.20 8.59 13.49
CA THR A 111 -34.33 7.94 14.19
C THR A 111 -34.73 8.70 15.45
N GLU A 112 -33.76 9.15 16.26
CA GLU A 112 -34.05 9.95 17.45
C GLU A 112 -34.71 11.30 17.10
N ILE A 113 -34.19 12.01 16.08
CA ILE A 113 -34.78 13.27 15.60
C ILE A 113 -36.22 13.04 15.11
N ASP A 114 -36.44 12.01 14.31
CA ASP A 114 -37.77 11.68 13.78
C ASP A 114 -38.74 11.30 14.92
N SER A 115 -38.25 10.59 15.97
CA SER A 115 -39.03 10.25 17.16
C SER A 115 -39.40 11.47 18.01
N VAL A 116 -38.46 12.40 18.24
CA VAL A 116 -38.76 13.64 18.98
C VAL A 116 -39.74 14.51 18.21
N LYS A 117 -39.60 14.59 16.88
CA LYS A 117 -40.53 15.30 16.02
C LYS A 117 -41.94 14.69 16.07
N ALA A 118 -42.06 13.37 16.02
CA ALA A 118 -43.34 12.68 16.15
C ALA A 118 -43.99 12.94 17.51
N PHE A 119 -43.20 12.88 18.60
CA PHE A 119 -43.70 13.19 19.95
C PHE A 119 -44.21 14.64 20.06
N GLY A 120 -43.52 15.61 19.45
CA GLY A 120 -44.00 16.99 19.38
C GLY A 120 -45.35 17.11 18.65
N ALA A 121 -45.49 16.42 17.51
CA ALA A 121 -46.75 16.40 16.75
C ALA A 121 -47.91 15.74 17.52
N GLU A 122 -47.64 14.69 18.30
CA GLU A 122 -48.63 14.05 19.18
C GLU A 122 -49.10 15.00 20.28
N ILE A 123 -48.19 15.78 20.87
CA ILE A 123 -48.53 16.80 21.87
C ILE A 123 -49.44 17.86 21.24
N GLU A 124 -49.09 18.39 20.06
CA GLU A 124 -49.90 19.40 19.37
C GLU A 124 -51.29 18.87 19.01
N ALA A 125 -51.39 17.66 18.47
CA ALA A 125 -52.66 17.06 18.06
C ALA A 125 -53.57 16.71 19.25
N GLY A 126 -52.99 16.33 20.39
CA GLY A 126 -53.73 15.91 21.57
C GLY A 126 -53.94 17.00 22.62
N ALA A 127 -53.30 18.17 22.50
CA ALA A 127 -53.29 19.21 23.53
C ALA A 127 -54.68 19.62 24.03
N ALA A 128 -55.67 19.74 23.14
CA ALA A 128 -57.03 20.14 23.49
C ALA A 128 -57.83 19.06 24.26
N LYS A 129 -57.33 17.82 24.29
CA LYS A 129 -57.97 16.65 24.91
C LYS A 129 -57.26 16.17 26.17
N MET A 130 -56.09 16.73 26.48
CA MET A 130 -55.29 16.36 27.64
C MET A 130 -55.60 17.27 28.83
N GLU A 131 -55.59 16.70 30.03
CA GLU A 131 -55.63 17.49 31.26
C GLU A 131 -54.37 18.35 31.39
N LYS A 132 -54.51 19.53 32.01
CA LYS A 132 -53.43 20.53 32.10
C LYS A 132 -52.13 19.97 32.70
N ALA A 133 -52.25 19.06 33.67
CA ALA A 133 -51.11 18.40 34.29
C ALA A 133 -50.40 17.41 33.35
N GLU A 134 -51.16 16.65 32.57
CA GLU A 134 -50.63 15.70 31.59
C GLU A 134 -49.91 16.43 30.44
N LEU A 135 -50.54 17.49 29.91
CA LEU A 135 -49.95 18.30 28.86
C LEU A 135 -48.61 18.90 29.29
N LYS A 136 -48.55 19.44 30.52
CA LYS A 136 -47.32 19.99 31.09
C LYS A 136 -46.22 18.93 31.20
N ALA A 137 -46.54 17.73 31.69
CA ALA A 137 -45.58 16.64 31.81
C ALA A 137 -45.01 16.22 30.45
N LYS A 138 -45.85 16.08 29.42
CA LYS A 138 -45.40 15.76 28.05
C LYS A 138 -44.55 16.87 27.43
N GLN A 139 -44.88 18.14 27.67
CA GLN A 139 -44.07 19.27 27.21
C GLN A 139 -42.68 19.29 27.87
N GLU A 140 -42.60 19.02 29.18
CA GLU A 140 -41.33 18.90 29.89
C GLU A 140 -40.49 17.73 29.34
N GLU A 141 -41.13 16.59 29.06
CA GLU A 141 -40.46 15.45 28.43
C GLU A 141 -39.96 15.77 27.02
N TYR A 142 -40.76 16.47 26.21
CA TYR A 142 -40.35 16.90 24.87
C TYR A 142 -39.13 17.81 24.93
N GLN A 143 -39.14 18.79 25.84
CA GLN A 143 -38.00 19.69 26.05
C GLN A 143 -36.77 18.92 26.53
N ALA A 144 -36.91 17.96 27.44
CA ALA A 144 -35.81 17.13 27.89
C ALA A 144 -35.20 16.31 26.72
N ARG A 145 -36.04 15.71 25.88
CA ARG A 145 -35.60 14.96 24.69
C ARG A 145 -34.92 15.87 23.65
N ALA A 146 -35.47 17.05 23.39
CA ALA A 146 -34.89 18.04 22.48
C ALA A 146 -33.53 18.56 22.98
N ASN A 147 -33.42 18.87 24.27
CA ASN A 147 -32.18 19.32 24.89
C ASN A 147 -31.09 18.24 24.88
N ALA A 148 -31.47 16.96 24.95
CA ALA A 148 -30.54 15.84 24.84
C ALA A 148 -30.05 15.58 23.40
N LEU A 149 -30.80 16.01 22.38
CA LEU A 149 -30.45 15.83 20.97
C LEU A 149 -29.33 16.77 20.52
N GLN A 150 -29.36 18.04 20.93
CA GLN A 150 -28.42 19.04 20.43
C GLN A 150 -26.93 18.65 20.65
N PRO A 151 -26.51 18.20 21.86
CA PRO A 151 -25.14 17.76 22.08
C PRO A 151 -24.72 16.57 21.21
N LYS A 152 -25.65 15.65 20.89
CA LYS A 152 -25.38 14.51 20.02
C LYS A 152 -25.16 14.95 18.58
N ILE A 153 -25.98 15.90 18.09
CA ILE A 153 -25.82 16.51 16.76
C ILE A 153 -24.47 17.22 16.66
N ASP A 154 -24.10 17.99 17.68
CA ASP A 154 -22.84 18.73 17.70
C ASP A 154 -21.63 17.78 17.75
N ALA A 155 -21.69 16.73 18.57
CA ALA A 155 -20.66 15.71 18.63
C ALA A 155 -20.49 14.98 17.28
N PHE A 156 -21.60 14.60 16.65
CA PHE A 156 -21.61 13.95 15.33
C PHE A 156 -20.99 14.86 14.25
N ASN A 157 -21.39 16.13 14.21
CA ASN A 157 -20.85 17.10 13.26
C ASN A 157 -19.37 17.39 13.50
N LYS A 158 -18.95 17.49 14.76
CA LYS A 158 -17.55 17.65 15.14
C LYS A 158 -16.71 16.46 14.68
N ALA A 159 -17.13 15.24 14.99
CA ALA A 159 -16.43 14.02 14.57
C ALA A 159 -16.30 13.94 13.04
N ARG A 160 -17.36 14.31 12.31
CA ARG A 160 -17.34 14.37 10.84
C ARG A 160 -16.32 15.39 10.32
N ASN A 161 -16.25 16.57 10.93
CA ASN A 161 -15.34 17.65 10.51
C ASN A 161 -13.89 17.33 10.84
N ASP A 162 -13.61 16.79 12.03
CA ASP A 162 -12.27 16.36 12.45
C ASP A 162 -11.69 15.32 11.48
N ARG A 163 -12.57 14.50 10.86
CA ARG A 163 -12.15 13.49 9.89
C ARG A 163 -11.62 14.05 8.56
N ILE A 164 -11.97 15.28 8.20
CA ILE A 164 -11.55 15.88 6.92
C ILE A 164 -10.03 15.96 6.85
N GLU A 165 -9.37 16.46 7.90
CA GLU A 165 -7.91 16.59 7.94
C GLU A 165 -7.21 15.23 8.04
N VAL A 166 -7.80 14.27 8.76
CA VAL A 166 -7.29 12.89 8.82
C VAL A 166 -7.27 12.26 7.43
N ASN A 167 -8.38 12.38 6.68
CA ASN A 167 -8.47 11.82 5.33
C ASN A 167 -7.51 12.52 4.35
N LYS A 168 -7.31 13.83 4.50
CA LYS A 168 -6.32 14.57 3.71
C LYS A 168 -4.90 14.08 3.98
N ALA A 169 -4.52 13.92 5.26
CA ALA A 169 -3.21 13.41 5.64
C ALA A 169 -2.99 11.97 5.14
N PHE A 170 -4.02 11.12 5.23
CA PHE A 170 -3.98 9.76 4.67
C PHE A 170 -3.72 9.76 3.16
N ASN A 171 -4.42 10.61 2.40
CA ASN A 171 -4.22 10.69 0.94
C ASN A 171 -2.80 11.15 0.58
N VAL A 172 -2.23 12.11 1.30
CA VAL A 172 -0.84 12.53 1.09
C VAL A 172 0.14 11.37 1.31
N ARG A 173 -0.09 10.54 2.34
CA ARG A 173 0.73 9.34 2.58
C ARG A 173 0.57 8.30 1.49
N VAL A 174 -0.65 8.09 1.00
CA VAL A 174 -0.93 7.20 -0.13
C VAL A 174 -0.16 7.62 -1.38
N ASP A 175 -0.20 8.91 -1.73
CA ASP A 175 0.52 9.45 -2.89
C ASP A 175 2.04 9.32 -2.71
N ALA A 176 2.56 9.60 -1.51
CA ALA A 176 3.97 9.45 -1.20
C ALA A 176 4.41 7.98 -1.28
N HIS A 177 3.62 7.05 -0.76
CA HIS A 177 3.91 5.62 -0.83
C HIS A 177 3.89 5.10 -2.25
N GLN A 178 2.92 5.52 -3.08
CA GLN A 178 2.87 5.17 -4.49
C GLN A 178 4.17 5.59 -5.21
N LYS A 179 4.62 6.83 -4.99
CA LYS A 179 5.88 7.32 -5.56
C LYS A 179 7.08 6.47 -5.12
N ILE A 180 7.19 6.15 -3.83
CA ILE A 180 8.30 5.33 -3.32
C ILE A 180 8.25 3.91 -3.90
N ALA A 181 7.04 3.35 -4.06
CA ALA A 181 6.87 2.02 -4.65
C ALA A 181 7.27 2.01 -6.14
N ASP A 182 6.90 3.04 -6.89
CA ASP A 182 7.29 3.18 -8.31
C ASP A 182 8.81 3.32 -8.45
N GLU A 183 9.44 4.22 -7.67
CA GLU A 183 10.90 4.38 -7.65
C GLU A 183 11.62 3.09 -7.24
N PHE A 184 11.05 2.32 -6.31
CA PHE A 184 11.58 1.02 -5.91
C PHE A 184 11.51 0.01 -7.05
N ASN A 185 10.38 -0.07 -7.75
CA ASN A 185 10.19 -1.01 -8.86
C ASN A 185 11.12 -0.69 -10.03
N GLU A 186 11.23 0.59 -10.41
CA GLU A 186 12.17 1.04 -11.44
C GLU A 186 13.62 0.67 -11.08
N ALA A 187 14.02 0.86 -9.83
CA ALA A 187 15.36 0.52 -9.39
C ALA A 187 15.62 -0.99 -9.35
N VAL A 188 14.59 -1.81 -9.09
CA VAL A 188 14.67 -3.28 -9.21
C VAL A 188 14.85 -3.71 -10.67
N GLU A 189 14.13 -3.09 -11.60
CA GLU A 189 14.27 -3.37 -13.03
C GLU A 189 15.67 -2.99 -13.55
N ASP A 190 16.15 -1.79 -13.21
CA ASP A 190 17.50 -1.33 -13.57
C ASP A 190 18.60 -2.24 -13.00
N LEU A 191 18.47 -2.71 -11.75
CA LEU A 191 19.42 -3.67 -11.19
C LEU A 191 19.37 -5.01 -11.93
N ASN A 192 18.18 -5.48 -12.31
CA ASN A 192 18.04 -6.73 -13.06
C ASN A 192 18.70 -6.62 -14.44
N ASP A 193 18.56 -5.50 -15.12
CA ASP A 193 19.22 -5.24 -16.41
C ASP A 193 20.74 -5.22 -16.25
N LYS A 194 21.26 -4.51 -15.24
CA LYS A 194 22.70 -4.50 -14.94
C LYS A 194 23.24 -5.88 -14.59
N ARG A 195 22.49 -6.69 -13.83
CA ARG A 195 22.85 -8.07 -13.51
C ARG A 195 22.84 -8.96 -14.75
N ASN A 196 21.88 -8.78 -15.65
CA ASN A 196 21.80 -9.53 -16.90
C ASN A 196 22.94 -9.15 -17.86
N GLU A 197 23.23 -7.86 -17.98
CA GLU A 197 24.36 -7.35 -18.75
C GLU A 197 25.68 -7.90 -18.20
N TRP A 198 25.87 -7.86 -16.88
CA TRP A 198 27.05 -8.45 -16.23
C TRP A 198 27.13 -9.96 -16.49
N LYS A 199 26.04 -10.71 -16.37
CA LYS A 199 26.03 -12.15 -16.66
C LYS A 199 26.45 -12.45 -18.11
N PHE A 200 25.95 -11.65 -19.05
CA PHE A 200 26.27 -11.77 -20.46
C PHE A 200 27.74 -11.45 -20.75
N LYS A 201 28.25 -10.33 -20.21
CA LYS A 201 29.62 -9.85 -20.50
C LYS A 201 30.71 -10.54 -19.68
N CYS A 202 30.40 -10.98 -18.47
CA CYS A 202 31.38 -11.39 -17.47
C CYS A 202 31.20 -12.84 -17.02
N ALA A 203 30.01 -13.22 -16.54
CA ALA A 203 29.83 -14.48 -15.81
C ALA A 203 30.11 -15.75 -16.64
N SER A 204 29.99 -15.67 -17.96
CA SER A 204 30.23 -16.81 -18.88
C SER A 204 31.62 -16.82 -19.53
N ARG A 205 32.49 -15.83 -19.22
CA ARG A 205 33.83 -15.73 -19.80
C ARG A 205 34.88 -16.36 -18.90
N SER A 206 35.75 -17.17 -19.50
CA SER A 206 36.93 -17.72 -18.82
C SER A 206 37.96 -16.64 -18.53
N TYR A 207 38.66 -16.76 -17.40
CA TYR A 207 39.72 -15.86 -16.94
C TYR A 207 40.86 -16.66 -16.30
N ASP A 208 42.00 -16.02 -16.07
CA ASP A 208 43.13 -16.62 -15.35
C ASP A 208 42.95 -16.45 -13.83
N GLU A 209 43.03 -17.55 -13.07
CA GLU A 209 42.90 -17.54 -11.61
C GLU A 209 44.01 -16.72 -10.93
N ALA A 210 45.20 -16.63 -11.53
CA ALA A 210 46.29 -15.79 -11.02
C ALA A 210 45.94 -14.30 -11.07
N ASP A 211 45.25 -13.87 -12.14
CA ASP A 211 44.75 -12.50 -12.29
C ASP A 211 43.65 -12.20 -11.26
N GLU A 212 42.75 -13.16 -11.00
CA GLU A 212 41.72 -13.02 -9.97
C GLU A 212 42.33 -12.84 -8.57
N ILE A 213 43.32 -13.65 -8.21
CA ILE A 213 44.03 -13.56 -6.93
C ILE A 213 44.74 -12.21 -6.79
N ALA A 214 45.39 -11.74 -7.86
CA ALA A 214 46.06 -10.44 -7.87
C ALA A 214 45.08 -9.29 -7.64
N ILE A 215 43.93 -9.31 -8.33
CA ILE A 215 42.88 -8.29 -8.21
C ILE A 215 42.26 -8.31 -6.80
N LYS A 216 41.93 -9.49 -6.26
CA LYS A 216 41.42 -9.62 -4.88
C LYS A 216 42.39 -9.04 -3.85
N LYS A 217 43.70 -9.28 -4.02
CA LYS A 217 44.74 -8.70 -3.16
C LYS A 217 44.85 -7.18 -3.29
N GLU A 218 44.60 -6.61 -4.47
CA GLU A 218 44.54 -5.15 -4.67
C GLU A 218 43.32 -4.54 -3.97
N GLN A 219 42.16 -5.17 -4.11
CA GLN A 219 40.90 -4.69 -3.53
C GLN A 219 40.91 -4.73 -2.01
N ASN A 220 41.52 -5.76 -1.40
CA ASN A 220 41.62 -5.89 0.06
C ASN A 220 42.69 -5.00 0.72
N LYS A 221 43.48 -4.25 -0.07
CA LYS A 221 44.51 -3.33 0.42
C LYS A 221 44.06 -1.86 0.42
N LYS A 222 42.88 -1.57 -0.13
CA LYS A 222 42.24 -0.26 -0.08
C LYS A 222 41.25 -0.21 1.08
#